data_AF-A0A1J6JN13-F1
#
_entry.id   AF-A0A1J6JN13-F1
#
_cell.length_a   1.000
_cell.length_b   1.000
_cell.length_c   1.000
_cell.angle_alpha   90.00
_cell.angle_beta   90.00
_cell.angle_gamma   90.00
#
_symmetry.space_group_name_H-M   'P 1'
#
loop_
_entity.id
_entity.type
_entity.pdbx_description
1 polymer ?
#
loop_
_entity_poly.entity_id
_entity_poly.type
_entity_poly.pdbx_seq_one_letter_code
_entity_poly.pdbx_strand_id
1 'polypeptide(L)' 'EEEEKEVGRKKASGTCPYCGGTVEAVDIEGKGKLFCLPICLRFKRKYLCSSCSRRLVFVP' A
#
# COMPACT_ATOMS: atom_id res chain seq x y z
N GLU A 1 14.49 -5.49 13.03
CA GLU A 1 14.19 -5.06 11.64
C GLU A 1 12.79 -5.52 11.29
N GLU A 2 11.93 -4.58 10.88
CA GLU A 2 10.65 -4.89 10.25
C GLU A 2 10.87 -4.85 8.73
N GLU A 3 10.60 -5.94 8.02
CA GLU A 3 10.80 -6.05 6.57
C GLU A 3 9.45 -5.80 5.86
N GLU A 4 9.31 -4.72 5.09
CA GLU A 4 8.13 -4.48 4.23
C GLU A 4 8.44 -4.91 2.79
N LYS A 5 7.60 -5.79 2.23
CA LYS A 5 7.69 -6.28 0.85
C LYS A 5 6.39 -5.99 0.10
N GLU A 6 6.50 -5.48 -1.11
CA GLU A 6 5.36 -5.39 -2.02
C GLU A 6 4.98 -6.80 -2.52
N VAL A 7 3.73 -7.20 -2.27
CA VAL A 7 3.20 -8.52 -2.65
C VAL A 7 2.35 -8.42 -3.92
N GLY A 8 1.76 -7.26 -4.17
CA GLY A 8 0.98 -7.06 -5.38
C GLY A 8 0.62 -5.61 -5.65
N ARG A 9 0.32 -5.32 -6.92
CA ARG A 9 -0.18 -4.03 -7.38
C ARG A 9 -1.40 -4.28 -8.27
N LYS A 10 -2.49 -3.58 -7.98
CA LYS A 10 -3.78 -3.70 -8.68
C LYS A 10 -4.30 -2.33 -9.03
N LYS A 11 -5.00 -2.19 -10.16
CA LYS A 11 -5.74 -0.95 -10.44
C LYS A 11 -6.86 -0.80 -9.43
N ALA A 12 -6.96 0.39 -8.82
CA ALA A 12 -8.03 0.75 -7.92
C ALA A 12 -9.11 1.53 -8.66
N SER A 13 -10.33 1.51 -8.13
CA SER A 13 -11.38 2.39 -8.60
C SER A 13 -11.07 3.85 -8.24
N GLY A 14 -11.53 4.77 -9.08
CA GLY A 14 -11.35 6.21 -8.89
C GLY A 14 -10.17 6.80 -9.67
N THR A 15 -10.06 8.11 -9.60
CA THR A 15 -9.04 8.92 -10.28
C THR A 15 -8.29 9.78 -9.27
N CYS A 16 -7.04 10.10 -9.60
CA CYS A 16 -6.22 10.97 -8.78
C CYS A 16 -6.84 12.38 -8.76
N PRO A 17 -7.15 12.95 -7.58
CA PRO A 17 -7.80 14.26 -7.50
C PRO A 17 -6.88 15.41 -7.95
N TYR A 18 -5.57 15.13 -8.09
CA TYR A 18 -4.57 16.14 -8.47
C TYR A 18 -4.31 16.20 -9.98
N CYS A 19 -4.40 15.08 -10.70
CA CYS A 19 -4.04 15.01 -12.12
C CYS A 19 -5.03 14.22 -12.99
N GLY A 20 -6.09 13.65 -12.41
CA GLY A 20 -7.07 12.81 -13.12
C GLY A 20 -6.56 11.42 -13.52
N GLY A 21 -5.30 11.09 -13.23
CA GLY A 21 -4.68 9.80 -13.58
C GLY A 21 -5.25 8.60 -12.80
N THR A 22 -4.97 7.40 -13.30
CA THR A 22 -5.43 6.15 -12.67
C THR A 22 -4.80 5.96 -11.29
N VAL A 23 -5.57 5.37 -10.37
CA VAL A 23 -5.11 4.99 -9.04
C VAL A 23 -4.78 3.51 -9.01
N GLU A 24 -3.71 3.16 -8.31
CA GLU A 24 -3.29 1.80 -8.07
C GLU A 24 -3.23 1.53 -6.57
N ALA A 25 -3.73 0.36 -6.18
CA ALA A 25 -3.59 -0.21 -4.86
C ALA A 25 -2.36 -1.11 -4.82
N VAL A 26 -1.45 -0.82 -3.91
CA VAL A 26 -0.24 -1.61 -3.63
C VAL A 26 -0.43 -2.34 -2.31
N ASP A 27 -0.44 -3.66 -2.38
CA ASP A 27 -0.52 -4.57 -1.24
C ASP A 27 0.89 -4.85 -0.73
N ILE A 28 1.13 -4.52 0.55
CA ILE A 28 2.42 -4.62 1.22
C ILE A 28 2.28 -5.58 2.39
N GLU A 29 3.20 -6.54 2.46
CA GLU A 29 3.35 -7.45 3.58
C GLU A 29 4.54 -7.00 4.42
N GLY A 30 4.30 -6.68 5.68
CA GLY A 30 5.30 -6.39 6.68
C GLY A 30 5.54 -7.61 7.58
N LYS A 31 6.79 -8.01 7.79
CA LYS A 31 7.15 -9.04 8.77
C LYS A 31 7.69 -8.36 10.02
N GLY A 32 7.00 -8.54 11.15
CA GLY A 32 7.45 -8.06 12.46
C GLY A 32 7.79 -9.22 13.38
N LYS A 33 8.91 -9.11 14.11
CA LYS A 33 9.17 -9.93 15.30
C LYS A 33 8.64 -9.18 16.51
N LEU A 34 7.51 -9.63 17.07
CA LEU A 34 7.14 -9.19 18.42
C LEU A 34 7.97 -9.98 19.42
N PHE A 35 8.44 -9.34 20.49
CA PHE A 35 9.46 -9.80 21.45
C PHE A 35 9.32 -11.27 21.93
N CYS A 36 8.12 -11.86 21.88
CA CYS A 36 7.86 -13.26 22.24
C CYS A 36 6.89 -14.01 21.30
N LEU A 37 6.56 -13.47 20.12
CA LEU A 37 5.60 -14.10 19.20
C LEU A 37 6.28 -14.61 17.91
N PRO A 38 5.77 -15.71 17.32
CA PRO A 38 6.17 -16.10 15.97
C PRO A 38 5.93 -14.95 14.99
N ILE A 39 6.67 -14.96 13.87
CA ILE A 39 6.69 -13.88 12.85
C ILE A 39 5.26 -13.40 12.57
N CYS A 40 4.98 -12.15 12.96
CA CYS A 40 3.69 -11.53 12.74
C CYS A 40 3.69 -10.90 11.35
N LEU A 41 2.88 -11.45 10.44
CA LEU A 41 2.65 -10.88 9.11
C LEU A 41 1.60 -9.77 9.23
N ARG A 42 1.97 -8.54 8.88
CA ARG A 42 1.11 -7.37 8.83
C ARG A 42 0.85 -7.02 7.36
N PHE A 43 -0.40 -7.12 6.92
CA PHE A 43 -0.77 -6.66 5.57
C PHE A 43 -1.24 -5.21 5.63
N LYS A 44 -0.69 -4.36 4.76
CA LYS A 44 -1.09 -2.96 4.56
C LYS A 44 -1.37 -2.73 3.09
N ARG A 45 -2.35 -1.89 2.77
CA ARG A 45 -2.61 -1.43 1.41
C ARG A 45 -2.31 0.06 1.30
N LYS A 46 -1.46 0.46 0.35
CA LYS A 46 -1.18 1.86 0.00
C LYS A 46 -1.87 2.17 -1.34
N TYR A 47 -2.33 3.39 -1.53
CA TYR A 47 -2.88 3.85 -2.80
C TYR A 47 -1.93 4.87 -3.41
N LEU A 48 -1.65 4.75 -4.70
CA LEU A 48 -0.70 5.58 -5.44
C LEU A 48 -1.30 5.92 -6.81
N CYS A 49 -1.07 7.14 -7.29
CA CYS A 49 -1.39 7.46 -8.69
C CYS A 49 -0.31 6.89 -9.61
N SER A 50 -0.70 6.18 -10.68
CA SER A 50 0.26 5.64 -11.65
C SER A 50 0.93 6.73 -12.51
N SER A 51 0.28 7.90 -12.66
CA SER A 51 0.79 8.99 -13.51
C SER A 51 1.72 9.94 -12.75
N CYS A 52 1.32 10.40 -11.57
CA CYS A 52 2.12 11.36 -10.79
C CYS A 52 2.83 10.74 -9.58
N SER A 53 2.74 9.42 -9.40
CA SER A 53 3.35 8.65 -8.30
C SER A 53 2.99 9.14 -6.89
N ARG A 54 1.95 9.98 -6.79
CA ARG A 54 1.52 10.60 -5.53
C ARG A 54 0.79 9.57 -4.68
N ARG A 55 1.14 9.49 -3.40
CA ARG A 55 0.43 8.65 -2.43
C ARG A 55 -0.93 9.27 -2.12
N LEU A 56 -1.96 8.45 -2.23
CA LEU A 56 -3.34 8.79 -1.91
C LEU A 56 -3.75 8.09 -0.61
N VAL A 57 -4.53 8.78 0.20
CA VAL A 57 -5.12 8.26 1.43
C VAL A 57 -6.63 8.36 1.32
N PHE A 58 -7.33 7.31 1.71
CA PHE A 58 -8.79 7.33 1.79
C PHE A 58 -9.20 8.08 3.07
N VAL A 59 -10.05 9.09 2.93
CA VAL A 59 -10.65 9.81 4.05
C VAL A 59 -12.13 9.43 4.05
N PRO A 60 -12.66 8.80 5.12
CA PRO A 60 -14.06 8.43 5.23
C PRO A 60 -14.98 9.64 5.37
#